data_AF-A0A9X2Z562-F1
#
_entry.id   AF-A0A9X2Z562-F1
#
_cell.length_a   1.000
_cell.length_b   1.000
_cell.length_c   1.000
_cell.angle_alpha   90.00
_cell.angle_beta   90.00
_cell.angle_gamma   90.00
#
_symmetry.space_group_name_H-M   'P 1'
#
loop_
_entity.id
_entity.type
_entity.pdbx_description
1 polymer ?
#
loop_
_entity_poly.entity_id
_entity_poly.type
_entity_poly.pdbx_seq_one_letter_code
_entity_poly.pdbx_strand_id
1 'polypeptide(L)'
;MMLHETCTTDQAAPQFDHDWQRRAFGLALALSEFRHYDWSEFQEGLIATIGEWEAAPEAERGQWEYYDHWVATLDKLVDRHHLLTAPVLTDANDHAVAHDHDH
;
A
#
# COMPACT_ATOMS: atom_id res chain seq x y z
N MET A 1 39.55 -18.14 -1.09
CA MET A 1 38.88 -16.91 -0.62
C MET A 1 37.55 -17.37 -0.04
N MET A 2 37.50 -17.61 1.28
CA MET A 2 36.27 -18.05 1.95
C MET A 2 35.46 -16.80 2.30
N LEU A 3 34.30 -16.65 1.67
CA LEU A 3 33.31 -15.65 2.06
C LEU A 3 32.73 -16.10 3.41
N HIS A 4 32.72 -15.22 4.40
CA HIS A 4 32.17 -15.49 5.73
C HIS A 4 30.65 -15.68 5.60
N GLU A 5 30.08 -16.71 6.22
CA GLU A 5 28.66 -17.09 6.08
C GLU A 5 27.67 -16.00 6.54
N THR A 6 28.15 -14.99 7.27
CA THR A 6 27.37 -13.81 7.67
C THR A 6 27.28 -12.72 6.58
N CYS A 7 27.89 -12.92 5.41
CA CYS A 7 27.83 -11.95 4.31
C CYS A 7 26.56 -12.10 3.44
N THR A 8 25.78 -13.17 3.61
CA THR A 8 24.55 -13.42 2.85
C THR A 8 23.34 -13.40 3.77
N THR A 9 23.09 -12.28 4.42
CA THR A 9 21.70 -11.93 4.74
C THR A 9 21.63 -10.43 4.77
N ASP A 10 20.85 -9.86 3.85
CA ASP A 10 20.35 -8.50 3.99
C ASP A 10 19.49 -8.49 5.27
N GLN A 11 20.11 -8.29 6.43
CA GLN A 11 19.42 -8.27 7.73
C GLN A 11 18.44 -7.08 7.86
N ALA A 12 18.44 -6.19 6.86
CA ALA A 12 17.53 -5.07 6.72
C ALA A 12 16.36 -5.34 5.75
N ALA A 13 16.29 -6.53 5.12
CA ALA A 13 15.19 -6.87 4.23
C ALA A 13 13.87 -6.88 5.02
N PRO A 14 12.81 -6.21 4.55
CA PRO A 14 11.49 -6.35 5.14
C PRO A 14 11.08 -7.84 5.12
N GLN A 15 10.75 -8.37 6.30
CA GLN A 15 10.23 -9.71 6.42
C GLN A 15 8.73 -9.70 6.08
N PHE A 16 8.30 -10.70 5.31
CA PHE A 16 6.91 -10.85 4.89
C PHE A 16 6.44 -12.24 5.28
N ASP A 17 5.40 -12.30 6.10
CA ASP A 17 4.73 -13.53 6.52
C ASP A 17 3.71 -14.00 5.48
N HIS A 18 3.20 -13.09 4.66
CA HIS A 18 2.22 -13.40 3.62
C HIS A 18 2.56 -12.76 2.27
N ASP A 19 2.13 -13.40 1.18
CA ASP A 19 2.36 -12.91 -0.18
C ASP A 19 1.75 -11.52 -0.44
N TRP A 20 0.63 -11.21 0.20
CA TRP A 20 -0.02 -9.91 0.05
C TRP A 20 0.81 -8.77 0.66
N GLN A 21 1.59 -9.03 1.71
CA GLN A 21 2.44 -8.02 2.35
C GLN A 21 3.55 -7.56 1.41
N ARG A 22 4.15 -8.50 0.66
CA ARG A 22 5.11 -8.18 -0.42
C ARG A 22 4.49 -7.29 -1.49
N ARG A 23 3.24 -7.59 -1.87
CA ARG A 23 2.53 -6.82 -2.90
C ARG A 23 2.20 -5.41 -2.40
N ALA A 24 1.75 -5.27 -1.16
CA ALA A 24 1.48 -3.96 -0.55
C ALA A 24 2.75 -3.10 -0.49
N PHE A 25 3.87 -3.67 -0.03
CA PHE A 25 5.16 -2.99 -0.02
C PHE A 25 5.62 -2.58 -1.43
N GLY A 26 5.55 -3.51 -2.39
CA GLY A 26 5.93 -3.24 -3.77
C GLY A 26 5.06 -2.17 -4.43
N LEU A 27 3.76 -2.16 -4.14
CA LEU A 27 2.84 -1.14 -4.63
C LEU A 27 3.17 0.24 -4.03
N ALA A 28 3.42 0.30 -2.72
CA ALA A 28 3.82 1.53 -2.05
C ALA A 28 5.09 2.13 -2.66
N LEU A 29 6.08 1.27 -2.92
CA LEU A 29 7.34 1.71 -3.50
C LEU A 29 7.15 2.16 -4.95
N ALA A 30 6.46 1.35 -5.76
CA ALA A 30 6.22 1.66 -7.17
C ALA A 30 5.50 3.00 -7.35
N LEU A 31 4.43 3.26 -6.60
CA LEU A 31 3.70 4.54 -6.70
C LEU A 31 4.60 5.74 -6.38
N SER A 32 5.50 5.59 -5.41
CA SER A 32 6.46 6.64 -5.08
C SER A 32 7.54 6.81 -6.15
N GLU A 33 8.09 5.70 -6.68
CA GLU A 33 9.07 5.72 -7.77
C GLU A 33 8.50 6.35 -9.04
N PHE A 34 7.22 6.10 -9.35
CA PHE A 34 6.47 6.74 -10.43
C PHE A 34 6.05 8.18 -10.12
N ARG A 35 6.50 8.76 -9.00
CA ARG A 35 6.28 10.15 -8.59
C ARG A 35 4.82 10.52 -8.37
N HIS A 36 3.96 9.54 -8.07
CA HIS A 36 2.58 9.81 -7.68
C HIS A 36 2.48 10.46 -6.30
N TYR A 37 3.39 10.12 -5.39
CA TYR A 37 3.60 10.78 -4.10
C TYR A 37 5.06 10.67 -3.67
N ASP A 38 5.49 11.51 -2.73
CA ASP A 38 6.83 11.39 -2.15
C ASP A 38 6.88 10.29 -1.08
N TRP A 39 7.99 9.56 -1.01
CA TRP A 39 8.14 8.50 -0.02
C TRP A 39 7.98 9.01 1.42
N SER A 40 8.43 10.24 1.70
CA SER A 40 8.24 10.86 3.02
C SER A 40 6.77 11.06 3.38
N GLU A 41 5.90 11.38 2.40
CA GLU A 41 4.46 11.52 2.62
C GLU A 41 3.84 10.19 3.07
N PHE A 42 4.31 9.08 2.49
CA PHE A 42 3.89 7.75 2.93
C PHE A 42 4.37 7.42 4.34
N GLN A 43 5.63 7.72 4.66
CA GLN A 43 6.16 7.50 6.00
C GLN A 43 5.39 8.30 7.06
N GLU A 44 5.09 9.57 6.78
CA GLU A 44 4.29 10.43 7.65
C GLU A 44 2.85 9.91 7.80
N GLY A 45 2.22 9.50 6.70
CA GLY A 45 0.88 8.89 6.72
C GLY A 45 0.82 7.59 7.52
N LEU A 46 1.88 6.78 7.48
CA LEU A 46 1.99 5.55 8.25
C LEU A 46 2.11 5.83 9.74
N ILE A 47 2.96 6.78 10.12
CA ILE A 47 3.09 7.22 11.53
C ILE A 47 1.74 7.73 12.04
N ALA A 48 1.03 8.54 11.24
CA ALA A 48 -0.28 9.04 11.62
C ALA A 48 -1.31 7.90 11.78
N THR A 49 -1.36 6.94 10.84
CA THR A 49 -2.29 5.80 10.89
C THR A 49 -2.01 4.89 12.07
N ILE A 50 -0.73 4.64 12.39
CA ILE A 50 -0.35 3.91 13.61
C ILE A 50 -0.76 4.69 14.85
N GLY A 51 -0.49 6.01 14.91
CA GLY A 51 -0.88 6.86 16.03
C GLY A 51 -2.40 6.91 16.27
N GLU A 52 -3.19 6.94 15.19
CA GLU A 52 -4.66 6.82 15.25
C GLU A 52 -5.08 5.48 15.86
N TRP A 53 -4.45 4.38 15.43
CA TRP A 53 -4.72 3.06 15.99
C TRP A 53 -4.30 2.98 17.46
N GLU A 54 -3.14 3.52 17.83
CA GLU A 54 -2.65 3.52 19.22
C GLU A 54 -3.57 4.33 20.14
N ALA A 55 -4.13 5.43 19.64
CA ALA A 55 -5.07 6.28 20.36
C ALA A 55 -6.47 5.68 20.47
N ALA A 56 -6.83 4.69 19.64
CA ALA A 56 -8.14 4.06 19.67
C ALA A 56 -8.37 3.25 20.97
N PRO A 57 -9.61 3.15 21.46
CA PRO A 57 -9.94 2.33 22.62
C PRO A 57 -9.57 0.86 22.40
N GLU A 58 -9.14 0.15 23.46
CA GLU A 58 -8.74 -1.26 23.36
C GLU A 58 -9.85 -2.19 22.86
N ALA A 59 -11.11 -1.84 23.09
CA ALA A 59 -12.26 -2.57 22.54
C ALA A 59 -12.39 -2.46 21.01
N GLU A 60 -11.79 -1.44 20.41
CA GLU A 60 -11.79 -1.15 18.97
C GLU A 60 -10.44 -1.50 18.32
N ARG A 61 -9.37 -1.57 19.12
CA ARG A 61 -8.05 -2.04 18.68
C ARG A 61 -8.10 -3.56 18.46
N GLY A 62 -8.09 -3.96 17.19
CA GLY A 62 -7.84 -5.34 16.80
C GLY A 62 -6.43 -5.82 17.14
N GLN A 63 -6.02 -6.94 16.56
CA GLN A 63 -4.63 -7.41 16.66
C GLN A 63 -3.69 -6.42 15.94
N TRP A 64 -2.48 -6.26 16.46
CA TRP A 64 -1.47 -5.40 15.85
C TRP A 64 -0.89 -6.07 14.61
N GLU A 65 -1.22 -5.55 13.44
CA GLU A 65 -0.75 -6.05 12.15
C GLU A 65 -0.07 -4.91 11.39
N TYR A 66 1.27 -4.90 11.39
CA TYR A 66 2.07 -3.81 10.82
C TYR A 66 1.73 -3.53 9.35
N TYR A 67 1.56 -4.58 8.54
CA TYR A 67 1.23 -4.44 7.12
C TYR A 67 -0.23 -4.05 6.86
N ASP A 68 -1.14 -4.23 7.81
CA ASP A 68 -2.50 -3.67 7.68
C ASP A 68 -2.47 -2.15 7.76
N HIS A 69 -1.64 -1.59 8.65
CA HIS A 69 -1.42 -0.14 8.71
C HIS A 69 -0.78 0.40 7.42
N TRP A 70 0.08 -0.37 6.76
CA TRP A 70 0.60 -0.03 5.43
C TRP A 70 -0.51 0.06 4.39
N VAL A 71 -1.38 -0.95 4.33
CA VAL A 71 -2.50 -0.98 3.37
C VAL A 71 -3.47 0.17 3.65
N ALA A 72 -3.82 0.41 4.91
CA ALA A 72 -4.69 1.53 5.30
C ALA A 72 -4.09 2.90 4.93
N THR A 73 -2.77 3.06 5.07
CA THR A 73 -2.07 4.29 4.66
C THR A 73 -2.08 4.44 3.13
N LEU A 74 -1.85 3.35 2.40
CA LEU A 74 -1.90 3.35 0.94
C LEU A 74 -3.28 3.76 0.43
N ASP A 75 -4.34 3.22 1.00
CA ASP A 75 -5.71 3.56 0.63
C ASP A 75 -5.96 5.07 0.78
N LYS A 76 -5.58 5.65 1.92
CA LYS A 76 -5.67 7.11 2.18
C LYS A 76 -4.86 7.94 1.18
N LEU A 77 -3.65 7.52 0.80
CA LEU A 77 -2.83 8.25 -0.17
C LEU A 77 -3.37 8.16 -1.58
N VAL A 78 -3.80 6.96 -1.98
CA VAL A 78 -4.34 6.69 -3.30
C VAL A 78 -5.62 7.50 -3.52
N ASP A 79 -6.48 7.61 -2.51
CA ASP A 79 -7.67 8.47 -2.53
C ASP A 79 -7.28 9.96 -2.63
N ARG A 80 -6.35 10.41 -1.77
CA ARG A 80 -5.88 11.81 -1.74
C ARG A 80 -5.27 12.28 -3.05
N HIS A 81 -4.48 11.43 -3.68
CA HIS A 81 -3.82 11.71 -4.96
C HIS A 81 -4.70 11.37 -6.17
N HIS A 82 -5.95 10.94 -5.94
CA HIS A 82 -6.90 10.53 -6.97
C HIS A 82 -6.31 9.54 -7.99
N LEU A 83 -5.48 8.61 -7.50
CA LEU A 83 -4.75 7.66 -8.34
C LEU A 83 -5.64 6.54 -8.88
N LEU A 84 -6.80 6.34 -8.26
CA LEU A 84 -7.84 5.47 -8.79
C LEU A 84 -8.81 6.30 -9.61
N THR A 85 -8.81 6.07 -10.92
CA THR A 85 -10.02 6.32 -11.70
C THR A 85 -11.00 5.22 -11.33
N ALA A 86 -12.25 5.57 -11.01
CA ALA A 86 -13.30 4.58 -10.79
C ALA A 86 -13.24 3.54 -11.92
N PRO A 87 -13.30 2.23 -11.62
CA PRO A 87 -13.23 1.23 -12.67
C PRO A 87 -14.29 1.58 -13.71
N VAL A 88 -13.89 1.64 -14.98
CA VAL A 88 -14.85 1.59 -16.07
C VAL A 88 -15.77 0.42 -15.75
N LEU A 89 -17.07 0.69 -15.66
CA LEU A 89 -18.05 -0.34 -15.41
C LEU A 89 -18.02 -1.26 -16.62
N THR A 90 -17.20 -2.31 -16.57
CA THR A 90 -17.19 -3.31 -17.62
C THR A 90 -18.37 -4.24 -17.40
N ASP A 91 -19.04 -4.60 -18.49
CA ASP A 91 -20.08 -5.64 -18.40
C ASP A 91 -19.44 -6.99 -18.05
N ALA A 92 -20.27 -8.03 -17.88
CA ALA A 92 -19.80 -9.38 -17.55
C ALA A 92 -18.83 -9.98 -18.59
N ASN A 93 -18.60 -9.31 -19.72
CA ASN A 93 -17.69 -9.70 -20.79
C ASN A 93 -16.48 -8.75 -20.96
N ASP A 94 -16.19 -7.92 -19.94
CA ASP A 94 -15.07 -6.99 -19.91
C ASP A 94 -15.11 -5.89 -21.01
N HIS A 95 -16.31 -5.58 -21.55
CA HIS A 95 -16.45 -4.49 -22.49
C HIS A 95 -16.63 -3.16 -21.76
N ALA A 96 -15.79 -2.18 -22.12
CA ALA A 96 -16.03 -0.80 -21.74
C ALA A 96 -17.37 -0.33 -22.34
N VAL A 97 -18.34 -0.02 -21.48
CA VAL A 97 -19.60 0.59 -21.92
C VAL A 97 -19.29 1.98 -22.48
N ALA A 98 -19.32 2.09 -23.81
CA ALA A 98 -19.19 3.38 -24.48
C ALA A 98 -20.37 4.26 -24.04
N HIS A 99 -20.06 5.38 -23.40
CA HIS A 99 -21.04 6.40 -23.08
C HIS A 99 -21.46 7.03 -24.42
N ASP A 100 -22.68 6.71 -24.85
CA ASP A 100 -23.32 7.24 -26.05
C ASP A 100 -23.32 8.78 -25.96
N HIS A 101 -22.48 9.43 -26.77
CA HIS A 101 -22.62 10.85 -27.03
C HIS A 101 -23.66 10.97 -28.15
N ASP A 102 -24.90 11.20 -27.74
CA ASP A 102 -26.00 11.67 -28.58
C ASP A 102 -25.56 12.96 -29.29
N HIS A 103 -25.48 12.94 -30.62
CA HIS A 103 -25.52 14.14 -31.46
C HIS A 103 -25.94 13.85 -32.91
#